data_AF-A0A565CK89-F1
#
_entry.id   AF-A0A565CK89-F1
#
_cell.length_a   1.000
_cell.length_b   1.000
_cell.length_c   1.000
_cell.angle_alpha   90.00
_cell.angle_beta   90.00
_cell.angle_gamma   90.00
#
_symmetry.space_group_name_H-M   'P 1'
#
loop_
_entity.id
_entity.type
_entity.pdbx_description
1 polymer ?
#
loop_
_entity_poly.entity_id
_entity_poly.type
_entity_poly.pdbx_seq_one_letter_code
_entity_poly.pdbx_strand_id
1 'polypeptide(L)'
;MVLSFDLHTETFQVIAKAPFLHVSDDKKKIFMCNLGDRLCVSEEKWLEQVIWSFDSDHKTWMNICSIDLITTSSFFPSHILPLAVLDKDKLLFYDPDSRRALVTYDPKN
;
A
#
# COMPACT_ATOMS: atom_id res chain seq x y z
N MET A 1 -0.36 3.61 -14.83
CA MET A 1 -1.23 4.80 -14.98
C MET A 1 -2.43 4.60 -14.08
N VAL A 2 -2.93 5.65 -13.43
CA VAL A 2 -4.09 5.58 -12.54
C VAL A 2 -5.25 6.33 -13.17
N LEU A 3 -6.40 5.68 -13.24
CA LEU A 3 -7.64 6.22 -13.78
C LEU A 3 -8.63 6.47 -12.65
N SER A 4 -9.31 7.61 -12.66
CA SER A 4 -10.53 7.84 -11.88
C SER A 4 -11.75 7.70 -12.77
N PHE A 5 -12.82 7.12 -12.24
CA PHE A 5 -14.13 7.14 -12.86
C PHE A 5 -15.01 8.16 -12.14
N ASP A 6 -15.44 9.20 -12.86
CA ASP A 6 -16.35 10.20 -12.34
C ASP A 6 -17.79 9.69 -12.45
N LEU A 7 -18.46 9.50 -11.31
CA LEU A 7 -19.81 8.93 -11.25
C LEU A 7 -20.90 9.86 -11.79
N HIS A 8 -20.64 11.17 -11.86
CA HIS A 8 -21.64 12.15 -12.31
C HIS A 8 -21.65 12.27 -13.83
N THR A 9 -20.47 12.26 -14.44
CA THR A 9 -20.26 12.40 -15.89
C THR A 9 -20.08 11.06 -16.60
N GLU A 10 -19.92 9.97 -15.86
CA GLU A 10 -19.61 8.63 -16.36
C GLU A 10 -18.35 8.58 -17.24
N THR A 11 -17.37 9.43 -16.93
CA THR A 11 -16.12 9.53 -17.71
C THR A 11 -14.90 9.04 -16.93
N PHE A 12 -13.94 8.46 -17.66
CA PHE A 12 -12.62 8.15 -17.12
C PHE A 12 -11.66 9.31 -17.33
N GLN A 13 -10.86 9.60 -16.31
CA GLN A 13 -9.81 10.60 -16.37
C GLN A 13 -8.50 10.03 -15.84
N VAL A 14 -7.40 10.39 -16.47
CA VAL A 14 -6.07 10.06 -15.96
C VAL A 14 -5.74 11.02 -14.83
N ILE A 15 -5.53 10.48 -13.63
CA ILE A 15 -5.22 11.30 -12.45
C ILE A 15 -3.74 11.35 -12.14
N ALA A 16 -3.00 10.27 -12.39
CA ALA A 16 -1.56 10.25 -12.13
C ALA A 16 -0.85 9.10 -12.85
N LYS A 17 0.47 9.26 -13.01
CA LYS A 17 1.37 8.16 -13.33
C LYS A 17 1.74 7.45 -12.04
N ALA A 18 1.44 6.16 -11.96
CA ALA A 18 1.84 5.31 -10.84
C ALA A 18 3.38 5.11 -10.84
N PRO A 19 4.06 5.24 -9.69
CA PRO A 19 5.47 4.93 -9.55
C PRO A 19 5.74 3.43 -9.32
N PHE A 20 4.69 2.62 -9.18
CA PHE A 20 4.72 1.19 -8.90
C PHE A 20 4.36 0.35 -10.14
N LEU A 21 4.82 -0.90 -10.17
CA LEU A 21 4.68 -1.87 -11.27
C LEU A 21 5.09 -1.32 -12.66
N HIS A 22 6.33 -1.61 -13.05
CA HIS A 22 6.68 -1.74 -14.46
C HIS A 22 6.53 -3.22 -14.86
N VAL A 23 5.39 -3.49 -15.50
CA VAL A 23 5.05 -4.65 -16.36
C VAL A 23 6.25 -5.55 -16.69
N SER A 24 6.42 -6.65 -15.95
CA SER A 24 7.16 -7.85 -16.43
C SER A 24 7.16 -9.02 -15.45
N ASP A 25 6.76 -8.84 -14.19
CA ASP A 25 6.88 -9.91 -13.19
C ASP A 25 5.51 -10.21 -12.56
N ASP A 26 4.84 -11.25 -13.09
CA ASP A 26 3.52 -11.74 -12.64
C ASP A 26 3.48 -12.16 -11.15
N LYS A 27 4.64 -12.14 -10.49
CA LYS A 27 4.79 -12.45 -9.07
C LYS A 27 4.65 -11.24 -8.15
N LYS A 28 4.73 -10.00 -8.67
CA LYS A 28 4.63 -8.79 -7.82
C LYS A 28 3.18 -8.51 -7.45
N LYS A 29 2.90 -8.56 -6.16
CA LYS A 29 1.56 -8.27 -5.63
C LYS A 29 1.43 -6.78 -5.35
N ILE A 30 0.33 -6.21 -5.84
CA ILE A 30 -0.11 -4.87 -5.47
C ILE A 30 -1.43 -4.97 -4.73
N PHE A 31 -1.54 -4.23 -3.63
CA PHE A 31 -2.75 -4.09 -2.85
C PHE A 31 -3.12 -2.63 -2.68
N MET A 32 -4.38 -2.29 -2.97
CA MET A 32 -4.92 -0.96 -2.71
C MET A 32 -5.54 -0.92 -1.32
N CYS A 33 -5.36 0.20 -0.62
CA CYS A 33 -5.89 0.41 0.73
C CYS A 33 -6.26 1.88 0.93
N ASN A 34 -7.10 2.15 1.93
CA ASN A 34 -7.35 3.50 2.42
C ASN A 34 -6.64 3.65 3.76
N LEU A 35 -5.67 4.56 3.84
CA LEU A 35 -4.97 4.88 5.08
C LEU A 35 -5.18 6.35 5.41
N GLY A 36 -5.98 6.63 6.44
CA GLY A 36 -6.26 7.99 6.89
C GLY A 36 -6.91 8.86 5.81
N ASP A 37 -7.93 8.32 5.14
CA ASP A 37 -8.68 8.95 4.04
C ASP A 37 -7.84 9.24 2.78
N ARG A 38 -6.69 8.57 2.65
CA ARG A 38 -5.83 8.66 1.47
C ARG A 38 -5.82 7.32 0.74
N LEU A 39 -5.97 7.40 -0.59
CA LEU A 39 -5.73 6.25 -1.44
C LEU A 39 -4.26 5.85 -1.35
N CYS A 40 -4.01 4.64 -0.90
CA CYS A 40 -2.68 4.09 -0.74
C CYS A 40 -2.53 2.78 -1.52
N VAL A 41 -1.30 2.48 -1.90
CA VAL A 41 -0.92 1.30 -2.66
C VAL A 41 0.28 0.65 -1.99
N SER A 42 0.11 -0.59 -1.58
CA SER A 42 1.18 -1.45 -1.10
C SER A 42 1.71 -2.27 -2.26
N GLU A 43 2.98 -2.06 -2.61
CA GLU A 43 3.70 -2.77 -3.66
C GLU A 43 4.75 -3.69 -3.03
N GLU A 44 4.66 -4.97 -3.35
CA GLU A 44 5.69 -5.92 -2.98
C GLU A 44 6.83 -5.92 -4.01
N LYS A 45 8.05 -5.66 -3.52
CA LYS A 45 9.30 -5.62 -4.27
C LYS A 45 10.29 -6.64 -3.71
N TRP A 46 10.13 -7.89 -4.11
CA TRP A 46 11.04 -9.00 -3.77
C TRP A 46 11.24 -9.19 -2.27
N LEU A 47 12.09 -8.41 -1.62
CA LEU A 47 12.40 -8.43 -0.19
C LEU A 47 11.83 -7.23 0.57
N GLU A 48 11.17 -6.29 -0.10
CA GLU A 48 10.60 -5.11 0.52
C GLU A 48 9.13 -4.97 0.19
N GLN A 49 8.37 -4.37 1.10
CA GLN A 49 7.02 -3.92 0.85
C GLN A 49 6.98 -2.40 0.98
N VAL A 50 6.64 -1.73 -0.13
CA VAL A 50 6.63 -0.27 -0.22
C VAL A 50 5.19 0.22 -0.24
N ILE A 51 4.87 1.16 0.65
CA ILE A 51 3.55 1.78 0.74
C ILE A 51 3.63 3.18 0.16
N TRP A 52 2.88 3.37 -0.93
CA TRP A 52 2.69 4.63 -1.62
C TRP A 52 1.37 5.26 -1.17
N SER A 53 1.37 6.57 -0.92
CA SER A 53 0.17 7.36 -0.67
C SER A 53 -0.06 8.34 -1.82
N PHE A 54 -1.30 8.42 -2.28
CA PHE A 54 -1.71 9.39 -3.28
C PHE A 54 -1.96 10.75 -2.64
N ASP A 55 -1.40 11.78 -3.25
CA ASP A 55 -1.70 13.17 -2.98
C ASP A 55 -2.70 13.66 -4.04
N SER A 56 -3.95 13.86 -3.62
CA SER A 56 -5.04 14.31 -4.50
C SER A 56 -4.83 15.74 -4.99
N ASP A 57 -4.20 16.59 -4.18
CA ASP A 57 -4.07 18.01 -4.44
C ASP A 57 -3.02 18.24 -5.54
N HIS A 58 -1.89 17.54 -5.42
CA HIS A 58 -0.79 17.63 -6.37
C HIS A 58 -0.85 16.56 -7.47
N LYS A 59 -1.77 15.59 -7.35
CA LYS A 59 -1.91 14.44 -8.27
C LYS A 59 -0.62 13.63 -8.40
N THR A 60 0.09 13.45 -7.29
CA THR A 60 1.38 12.73 -7.22
C THR A 60 1.31 11.58 -6.22
N TRP A 61 2.35 10.76 -6.21
CA TRP A 61 2.51 9.65 -5.26
C TRP A 61 3.74 9.89 -4.39
N MET A 62 3.60 9.65 -3.08
CA MET A 62 4.69 9.69 -2.12
C MET A 62 4.90 8.32 -1.49
N ASN A 63 6.14 7.89 -1.35
CA ASN A 63 6.47 6.76 -0.47
C ASN A 63 6.34 7.25 0.98
N ILE A 64 5.50 6.57 1.76
CA ILE A 64 5.28 6.89 3.18
C ILE A 64 5.88 5.84 4.13
N CYS A 65 6.19 4.65 3.63
CA CYS A 65 6.73 3.55 4.41
C CYS A 65 7.36 2.49 3.49
N SER A 66 8.52 1.97 3.89
CA SER A 66 9.14 0.78 3.30
C SER A 66 9.43 -0.22 4.41
N ILE A 67 8.98 -1.46 4.24
CA ILE A 67 9.13 -2.54 5.22
C ILE A 67 10.06 -3.60 4.63
N ASP A 68 11.13 -3.93 5.34
CA ASP A 68 12.02 -5.04 5.00
C ASP A 68 11.38 -6.37 5.37
N LEU A 69 11.00 -7.16 4.37
CA LEU A 69 10.36 -8.47 4.55
C LEU A 69 11.34 -9.54 5.06
N ILE A 70 12.66 -9.40 4.88
CA ILE A 70 13.63 -10.35 5.46
C ILE A 70 13.64 -10.20 6.97
N THR A 71 13.91 -8.99 7.45
CA THR A 71 14.03 -8.72 8.89
C THR A 71 12.70 -8.99 9.59
N THR A 72 11.60 -8.67 8.92
CA THR A 72 10.25 -8.84 9.47
C THR A 72 9.67 -10.23 9.26
N SER A 73 10.25 -11.11 8.42
CA SER A 73 9.76 -12.48 8.19
C SER A 73 9.64 -13.34 9.46
N SER A 74 10.45 -13.05 10.48
CA SER A 74 10.36 -13.69 11.79
C SER A 74 9.07 -13.35 12.55
N PHE A 75 8.47 -12.20 12.24
CA PHE A 75 7.21 -11.72 12.79
C PHE A 75 6.02 -11.95 11.85
N PHE A 76 6.27 -12.08 10.54
CA PHE A 76 5.24 -12.21 9.51
C PHE A 76 5.53 -13.38 8.57
N PRO A 77 4.70 -14.43 8.57
CA PRO A 77 4.91 -15.60 7.71
C PRO A 77 4.56 -15.35 6.22
N SER A 78 3.96 -14.20 5.87
CA SER A 78 3.31 -13.97 4.57
C SER A 78 3.15 -12.47 4.25
N HIS A 79 2.53 -12.20 3.10
CA HIS A 79 2.20 -10.85 2.61
C HIS A 79 1.26 -10.14 3.58
N ILE A 80 1.70 -9.00 4.13
CA ILE A 80 0.88 -8.20 5.03
C ILE A 80 0.09 -7.14 4.26
N LEU A 81 -1.16 -6.89 4.64
CA LEU A 81 -2.01 -5.89 3.99
C LEU A 81 -2.22 -4.70 4.92
N PRO A 82 -1.80 -3.49 4.56
CA PRO A 82 -2.09 -2.32 5.38
C PRO A 82 -3.61 -2.11 5.47
N LEU A 83 -4.11 -2.10 6.70
CA LEU A 83 -5.54 -2.02 7.01
C LEU A 83 -5.94 -0.62 7.50
N ALA A 84 -5.19 -0.05 8.42
CA ALA A 84 -5.52 1.24 9.04
C ALA A 84 -4.29 1.93 9.64
N VAL A 85 -4.42 3.25 9.86
CA VAL A 85 -3.48 4.02 10.70
C VAL A 85 -3.98 4.01 12.14
N LEU A 86 -3.11 3.66 13.08
CA LEU A 86 -3.35 3.64 14.52
C LEU A 86 -2.46 4.69 15.21
N ASP A 87 -2.93 5.33 16.28
CA ASP A 87 -2.19 6.32 17.09
C ASP A 87 -1.45 7.42 16.30
N LYS A 88 -1.89 7.69 15.06
CA LYS A 88 -1.34 8.63 14.06
C LYS A 88 -0.07 8.19 13.34
N ASP A 89 0.75 7.31 13.91
CA ASP A 89 2.04 6.93 13.34
C ASP A 89 2.27 5.42 13.24
N LYS A 90 1.32 4.60 13.66
CA LYS A 90 1.40 3.14 13.57
C LYS A 90 0.53 2.63 12.44
N LEU A 91 0.95 1.54 11.81
CA LEU A 91 0.18 0.87 10.78
C LEU A 91 -0.33 -0.46 11.30
N LEU A 92 -1.62 -0.67 11.19
CA LEU A 92 -2.26 -1.95 11.44
C LEU A 92 -2.25 -2.75 10.14
N PHE A 93 -1.72 -3.96 10.20
CA PHE A 93 -1.69 -4.90 9.09
C PHE A 93 -2.62 -6.08 9.33
N TYR A 94 -3.18 -6.60 8.25
CA TYR A 94 -3.94 -7.83 8.20
C TYR A 94 -3.19 -8.86 7.36
N ASP A 95 -3.06 -10.09 7.88
CA ASP A 95 -2.52 -11.22 7.14
C ASP A 95 -3.68 -12.04 6.51
N PRO A 96 -3.83 -12.02 5.17
CA PRO A 96 -4.86 -12.76 4.47
C PRO A 96 -4.67 -14.28 4.53
N ASP A 97 -3.44 -14.76 4.70
CA ASP A 97 -3.10 -16.18 4.68
C ASP A 97 -3.35 -16.84 6.04
N SER A 98 -3.09 -16.15 7.16
CA SER A 98 -3.34 -16.71 8.50
C SER A 98 -4.76 -16.54 9.02
N ARG A 99 -5.59 -15.65 8.43
CA ARG A 99 -6.94 -15.27 8.89
C ARG A 99 -7.04 -14.86 10.36
N ARG A 100 -5.91 -14.65 11.06
CA ARG A 100 -5.87 -14.61 12.53
C ARG A 100 -4.99 -13.51 13.11
N ALA A 101 -4.03 -12.96 12.36
CA ALA A 101 -3.11 -11.98 12.90
C ALA A 101 -3.39 -10.57 12.38
N LEU A 102 -3.82 -9.69 13.29
CA LEU A 102 -3.64 -8.26 13.15
C LEU A 102 -2.31 -7.90 13.81
N VAL A 103 -1.47 -7.15 13.11
CA VAL A 103 -0.16 -6.75 13.64
C VAL A 103 0.02 -5.25 13.52
N THR A 104 0.59 -4.65 14.55
CA THR A 104 0.89 -3.23 14.58
C THR A 104 2.37 -3.03 14.27
N TYR A 105 2.67 -2.21 13.27
CA TYR A 105 4.01 -1.76 12.94
C TYR A 105 4.20 -0.31 13.42
N ASP A 106 5.30 -0.05 14.10
CA ASP A 106 5.71 1.28 14.54
C ASP A 106 6.99 1.68 13.77
N PRO A 107 6.92 2.61 12.81
CA PRO A 107 8.08 3.05 12.05
C PRO A 107 9.17 3.75 12.88
N LYS A 108 8.90 4.09 14.15
CA LYS A 108 9.81 4.88 15.01
C LYS A 108 10.57 4.04 16.04
N ASN A 109 10.33 2.73 16.11
CA ASN A 109 10.98 1.81 17.05
C ASN A 109 11.88 0.80 16.33
#